data_AF-A0A6J2YVQ2-F1
#
_entry.id   AF-A0A6J2YVQ2-F1
#
_cell.length_a   1.000
_cell.length_b   1.000
_cell.length_c   1.000
_cell.angle_alpha   90.00
_cell.angle_beta   90.00
_cell.angle_gamma   90.00
#
_symmetry.space_group_name_H-M   'P 1'
#
loop_
_entity.id
_entity.type
_entity.pdbx_description
1 polymer ?
#
loop_
_entity_poly.entity_id
_entity_poly.type
_entity_poly.pdbx_seq_one_letter_code
_entity_poly.pdbx_strand_id
1 'polypeptide(L)'
;MTPTKRVHCSATIKEKCKILDSLDAGGSVRHVAKLFKIPKSTVSDIKKNRVKIRNFVARSYTDIGQRKVMKKPENPDVEEALYTWFLQQRKNHIPVSSEVLRTKARFFYERITGKTNFQASSGWLDKFKARRGIRFLKVCGERVSSDAEAVAPFQLKLQALIEKMQLTKEQVYNADESALFWRVLPNTTWVHKDEKSREESFKRPCNLYAMLKCIRHT
;
A
#
# COMPACT_ATOMS: atom_id res chain seq x y z
N MET A 1 22.38 31.63 -34.43
CA MET A 1 21.30 30.91 -33.70
C MET A 1 21.94 29.87 -32.80
N THR A 2 21.93 30.06 -31.48
CA THR A 2 22.45 29.05 -30.54
C THR A 2 21.46 27.90 -30.43
N PRO A 3 21.91 26.63 -30.43
CA PRO A 3 21.00 25.50 -30.30
C PRO A 3 20.38 25.52 -28.90
N THR A 4 19.09 25.85 -28.84
CA THR A 4 18.32 25.87 -27.60
C THR A 4 18.27 24.46 -27.03
N LYS A 5 18.95 24.24 -25.90
CA LYS A 5 19.02 22.94 -25.21
C LYS A 5 17.59 22.48 -24.90
N ARG A 6 17.16 21.36 -25.50
CA ARG A 6 15.82 20.79 -25.27
C ARG A 6 15.63 20.51 -23.78
N VAL A 7 14.78 21.27 -23.12
CA VAL A 7 14.31 20.93 -21.77
C VAL A 7 13.43 19.70 -21.88
N HIS A 8 13.88 18.59 -21.30
CA HIS A 8 13.17 17.31 -21.36
C HIS A 8 11.96 17.35 -20.39
N CYS A 9 10.81 17.84 -20.86
CA CYS A 9 9.54 17.72 -20.14
C CYS A 9 9.04 16.27 -20.21
N SER A 10 9.28 15.51 -19.15
CA SER A 10 8.85 14.13 -19.02
C SER A 10 7.38 14.07 -18.58
N ALA A 11 6.47 13.96 -19.56
CA ALA A 11 5.04 13.78 -19.31
C ALA A 11 4.76 12.40 -18.70
N THR A 12 3.83 12.36 -17.73
CA THR A 12 3.32 11.12 -17.15
C THR A 12 2.57 10.29 -18.18
N ILE A 13 2.46 8.98 -17.96
CA ILE A 13 1.69 8.10 -18.85
C ILE A 13 0.21 8.51 -18.85
N LYS A 14 -0.31 9.03 -17.72
CA LYS A 14 -1.66 9.59 -17.62
C LYS A 14 -1.83 10.84 -18.48
N GLU A 15 -0.89 11.77 -18.45
CA GLU A 15 -0.88 12.93 -19.35
C GLU A 15 -0.79 12.53 -20.82
N LYS A 16 0.07 11.53 -21.14
CA LYS A 16 0.15 10.97 -22.50
C LYS A 16 -1.19 10.40 -22.97
N CYS A 17 -1.96 9.76 -22.09
CA CYS A 17 -3.31 9.29 -22.42
C CYS A 17 -4.26 10.46 -22.71
N LYS A 18 -4.29 11.50 -21.86
CA LYS A 18 -5.11 12.70 -22.10
C LYS A 18 -4.80 13.39 -23.42
N ILE A 19 -3.51 13.44 -23.80
CA ILE A 19 -3.06 13.97 -25.08
C ILE A 19 -3.61 13.11 -26.23
N LEU A 20 -3.56 11.78 -26.11
CA LEU A 20 -4.14 10.87 -27.11
C LEU A 20 -5.66 11.01 -27.19
N ASP A 21 -6.37 11.11 -26.07
CA ASP A 21 -7.82 11.33 -26.04
C ASP A 21 -8.21 12.63 -26.77
N SER A 22 -7.43 13.70 -26.59
CA SER A 22 -7.65 14.99 -27.27
C SER A 22 -7.37 14.93 -28.77
N LEU A 23 -6.40 14.11 -29.21
CA LEU A 23 -6.15 13.84 -30.63
C LEU A 23 -7.26 12.97 -31.24
N ASP A 24 -7.81 12.04 -30.46
CA ASP A 24 -8.87 11.12 -30.87
C ASP A 24 -10.22 11.84 -31.02
N ALA A 25 -10.45 12.89 -30.23
CA ALA A 25 -11.57 13.81 -30.38
C ALA A 25 -11.48 14.76 -31.60
N GLY A 26 -10.52 14.53 -32.52
CA GLY A 26 -10.33 15.35 -33.73
C GLY A 26 -9.41 16.56 -33.56
N GLY A 27 -8.77 16.72 -32.39
CA GLY A 27 -7.82 17.80 -32.15
C GLY A 27 -6.59 17.71 -33.05
N SER A 28 -6.23 18.81 -33.71
CA SER A 28 -4.97 18.87 -34.49
C SER A 28 -3.75 18.87 -33.57
N VAL A 29 -2.61 18.36 -34.06
CA VAL A 29 -1.34 18.36 -33.32
C VAL A 29 -0.94 19.77 -32.85
N ARG A 30 -1.22 20.79 -33.67
CA ARG A 30 -0.95 22.20 -33.33
C ARG A 30 -1.84 22.69 -32.18
N HIS A 31 -3.13 22.34 -32.22
CA HIS A 31 -4.08 22.71 -31.16
C HIS A 31 -3.71 22.03 -29.83
N VAL A 32 -3.50 20.71 -29.85
CA VAL A 32 -3.14 19.91 -28.67
C VAL A 32 -1.80 20.38 -28.06
N ALA A 33 -0.81 20.70 -28.89
CA ALA A 33 0.46 21.26 -28.40
C ALA A 33 0.27 22.58 -27.63
N LYS A 34 -0.60 23.47 -28.12
CA LYS A 34 -0.92 24.74 -27.45
C LYS A 34 -1.70 24.51 -26.15
N LEU A 35 -2.70 23.62 -26.18
CA LEU A 35 -3.54 23.29 -25.03
C LEU A 35 -2.73 22.74 -23.85
N PHE A 36 -1.83 21.79 -24.13
CA PHE A 36 -1.01 21.13 -23.10
C PHE A 36 0.34 21.85 -22.85
N LYS A 37 0.59 23.00 -23.50
CA LYS A 37 1.85 23.76 -23.41
C LYS A 37 3.11 22.90 -23.63
N ILE A 38 3.06 22.01 -24.62
CA ILE A 38 4.17 21.10 -24.97
C ILE A 38 4.61 21.29 -26.42
N PRO A 39 5.88 21.01 -26.75
CA PRO A 39 6.35 21.11 -28.12
C PRO A 39 5.56 20.20 -29.08
N LYS A 40 5.30 20.69 -30.30
CA LYS A 40 4.63 19.90 -31.35
C LYS A 40 5.34 18.57 -31.62
N SER A 41 6.67 18.55 -31.55
CA SER A 41 7.47 17.33 -31.69
C SER A 41 7.09 16.28 -30.65
N THR A 42 6.88 16.68 -29.40
CA THR A 42 6.49 15.78 -28.30
C THR A 42 5.10 15.20 -28.53
N VAL A 43 4.14 16.02 -28.98
CA VAL A 43 2.79 15.54 -29.34
C VAL A 43 2.85 14.54 -30.50
N SER A 44 3.65 14.82 -31.52
CA SER A 44 3.88 13.90 -32.65
C SER A 44 4.50 12.58 -32.21
N ASP A 45 5.50 12.61 -31.32
CA ASP A 45 6.15 11.40 -30.81
C ASP A 45 5.21 10.57 -29.90
N ILE A 46 4.35 11.23 -29.12
CA ILE A 46 3.29 10.58 -28.35
C ILE A 46 2.27 9.91 -29.29
N LYS A 47 1.86 10.62 -30.35
CA LYS A 47 0.94 10.08 -31.38
C LYS A 47 1.54 8.84 -32.06
N LYS A 48 2.83 8.85 -32.42
CA LYS A 48 3.53 7.69 -32.99
C LYS A 48 3.55 6.49 -32.03
N ASN A 49 3.72 6.73 -30.74
CA ASN A 49 3.75 5.67 -29.72
C ASN A 49 2.37 5.30 -29.14
N ARG A 50 1.28 5.75 -29.77
CA ARG A 50 -0.11 5.55 -29.30
C ARG A 50 -0.41 4.12 -28.88
N VAL A 51 -0.17 3.15 -29.76
CA VAL A 51 -0.48 1.73 -29.51
C VAL A 51 0.29 1.20 -28.30
N LYS A 52 1.57 1.54 -28.19
CA LYS A 52 2.42 1.11 -27.05
C LYS A 52 1.91 1.69 -25.73
N ILE A 53 1.50 2.96 -25.72
CA ILE A 53 0.98 3.65 -24.53
C ILE A 53 -0.36 3.03 -24.12
N ARG A 54 -1.30 2.86 -25.05
CA ARG A 54 -2.61 2.25 -24.77
C ARG A 54 -2.48 0.79 -24.30
N ASN A 55 -1.66 -0.03 -24.96
CA ASN A 55 -1.41 -1.41 -24.55
C ASN A 55 -0.76 -1.50 -23.17
N PHE A 56 0.16 -0.58 -22.86
CA PHE A 56 0.78 -0.51 -21.54
C PHE A 56 -0.26 -0.18 -20.47
N VAL A 57 -1.14 0.79 -20.73
CA VAL A 57 -2.23 1.15 -19.81
C VAL A 57 -3.21 0.00 -19.62
N ALA A 58 -3.64 -0.64 -20.70
CA ALA A 58 -4.57 -1.77 -20.65
C ALA A 58 -4.02 -2.98 -19.88
N ARG A 59 -2.70 -3.23 -19.97
CA ARG A 59 -2.02 -4.30 -19.23
C ARG A 59 -1.59 -3.91 -17.81
N SER A 60 -1.75 -2.64 -17.43
CA SER A 60 -1.39 -2.19 -16.10
C SER A 60 -2.52 -2.56 -15.14
N TYR A 61 -2.26 -3.49 -14.22
CA TYR A 61 -3.21 -3.91 -13.18
C TYR A 61 -3.62 -2.80 -12.20
N THR A 62 -3.03 -1.59 -12.29
CA THR A 62 -3.25 -0.49 -11.36
C THR A 62 -3.22 0.86 -12.09
N ASP A 63 -4.00 1.84 -11.60
CA ASP A 63 -3.80 3.27 -11.95
C ASP A 63 -2.31 3.66 -11.89
N ILE A 64 -1.86 4.21 -13.02
CA ILE A 64 -0.45 4.37 -13.41
C ILE A 64 0.22 5.49 -12.61
N GLY A 65 -0.56 6.24 -11.82
CA GLY A 65 -0.09 7.26 -10.90
C GLY A 65 0.79 8.29 -11.60
N GLN A 66 1.96 8.54 -11.02
CA GLN A 66 2.96 9.50 -11.51
C GLN A 66 4.00 8.88 -12.45
N ARG A 67 3.78 7.65 -12.93
CA ARG A 67 4.76 6.95 -13.76
C ARG A 67 4.92 7.66 -15.10
N LYS A 68 6.17 7.96 -15.47
CA LYS A 68 6.54 8.64 -16.72
C LYS A 68 7.09 7.71 -17.81
N VAL A 69 7.66 6.57 -17.41
CA VAL A 69 8.39 5.63 -18.27
C VAL A 69 7.77 4.24 -18.25
N MET A 70 7.64 3.62 -19.43
CA MET A 70 7.12 2.26 -19.64
C MET A 70 8.20 1.18 -19.54
N LYS A 71 9.28 1.42 -18.78
CA LYS A 71 10.42 0.47 -18.69
C LYS A 71 9.92 -0.85 -18.11
N LYS A 72 10.19 -1.95 -18.82
CA LYS A 72 9.90 -3.30 -18.35
C LYS A 72 10.83 -3.65 -17.18
N PRO A 73 10.36 -4.46 -16.22
CA PRO A 73 11.25 -5.05 -15.24
C PRO A 73 12.26 -5.97 -15.94
N GLU A 74 13.39 -6.20 -15.27
CA GLU A 74 14.47 -7.06 -15.76
C GLU A 74 14.01 -8.51 -15.87
N ASN A 75 13.21 -8.97 -14.92
CA ASN A 75 12.61 -10.31 -14.90
C ASN A 75 11.07 -10.20 -14.79
N PRO A 76 10.35 -9.99 -15.92
CA PRO A 76 8.90 -9.81 -15.91
C PRO A 76 8.14 -10.99 -15.32
N ASP A 77 8.55 -12.21 -15.64
CA ASP A 77 7.86 -13.44 -15.23
C ASP A 77 7.96 -13.65 -13.71
N VAL A 78 9.12 -13.33 -13.13
CA VAL A 78 9.35 -13.37 -11.68
C VAL A 78 8.46 -12.35 -10.96
N GLU A 79 8.34 -11.14 -11.49
CA GLU A 79 7.46 -10.13 -10.91
C GLU A 79 5.98 -10.49 -11.03
N GLU A 80 5.57 -11.13 -12.13
CA GLU A 80 4.20 -11.59 -12.32
C GLU A 80 3.84 -12.71 -11.34
N ALA A 81 4.72 -13.71 -11.21
CA ALA A 81 4.55 -14.81 -10.24
C ALA A 81 4.47 -14.29 -8.80
N LEU A 82 5.38 -13.37 -8.43
CA LEU A 82 5.40 -12.76 -7.11
C LEU A 82 4.13 -11.94 -6.82
N TYR A 83 3.66 -11.17 -7.80
CA TYR A 83 2.45 -10.37 -7.64
C TYR A 83 1.20 -11.25 -7.52
N THR A 84 1.09 -12.30 -8.34
CA THR A 84 -0.01 -13.27 -8.25
C THR A 84 -0.05 -13.94 -6.88
N TRP A 85 1.12 -14.40 -6.39
CA TRP A 85 1.24 -14.97 -5.06
C TRP A 85 0.86 -13.96 -3.96
N PHE A 86 1.29 -12.71 -4.07
CA PHE A 86 0.92 -11.64 -3.13
C PHE A 86 -0.59 -11.44 -3.08
N LEU A 87 -1.27 -11.36 -4.23
CA LEU A 87 -2.73 -11.24 -4.28
C LEU A 87 -3.44 -12.42 -3.61
N GLN A 88 -2.94 -13.65 -3.79
CA GLN A 88 -3.48 -14.82 -3.09
C GLN A 88 -3.34 -14.70 -1.57
N GLN A 89 -2.19 -14.22 -1.06
CA GLN A 89 -2.03 -13.99 0.38
C GLN A 89 -3.01 -12.94 0.89
N ARG A 90 -3.21 -11.84 0.15
CA ARG A 90 -4.17 -10.79 0.51
C ARG A 90 -5.61 -11.29 0.51
N LYS A 91 -5.98 -12.12 -0.47
CA LYS A 91 -7.30 -12.78 -0.52
C LYS A 91 -7.57 -13.63 0.73
N ASN A 92 -6.53 -14.27 1.25
CA ASN A 92 -6.61 -15.07 2.48
C ASN A 92 -6.37 -14.25 3.76
N HIS A 93 -6.32 -12.92 3.64
CA HIS A 93 -6.04 -11.98 4.74
C HIS A 93 -4.71 -12.21 5.47
N ILE A 94 -3.74 -12.82 4.80
CA ILE A 94 -2.40 -13.03 5.38
C ILE A 94 -1.59 -11.74 5.19
N PRO A 95 -1.09 -11.12 6.27
CA PRO A 95 -0.17 -10.00 6.18
C PRO A 95 1.16 -10.44 5.57
N VAL A 96 1.68 -9.63 4.65
CA VAL A 96 2.94 -9.90 3.94
C VAL A 96 3.93 -8.79 4.24
N SER A 97 5.08 -9.15 4.82
CA SER A 97 6.17 -8.23 5.11
C SER A 97 7.12 -8.06 3.90
N SER A 98 7.97 -7.04 3.95
CA SER A 98 9.03 -6.83 2.94
C SER A 98 10.01 -8.00 2.87
N GLU A 99 10.34 -8.61 4.01
CA GLU A 99 11.26 -9.75 4.06
C GLU A 99 10.67 -11.00 3.42
N VAL A 100 9.38 -11.25 3.66
CA VAL A 100 8.66 -12.36 3.02
C VAL A 100 8.59 -12.13 1.50
N LEU A 101 8.31 -10.91 1.05
CA LEU A 101 8.35 -10.58 -0.38
C LEU A 101 9.72 -10.83 -1.00
N ARG A 102 10.81 -10.42 -0.34
CA ARG A 102 12.18 -10.65 -0.84
C ARG A 102 12.50 -12.14 -0.92
N THR A 103 12.13 -12.90 0.10
CA THR A 103 12.35 -14.35 0.14
C THR A 103 11.56 -15.05 -0.97
N LYS A 104 10.29 -14.70 -1.17
CA LYS A 104 9.49 -15.26 -2.27
C LYS A 104 9.96 -14.82 -3.65
N ALA A 105 10.47 -13.60 -3.80
CA ALA A 105 11.04 -13.13 -5.05
C ALA A 105 12.27 -13.97 -5.45
N ARG A 106 13.16 -14.28 -4.50
CA ARG A 106 14.31 -15.16 -4.71
C ARG A 106 13.89 -16.57 -5.11
N PHE A 107 12.92 -17.14 -4.39
CA PHE A 107 12.35 -18.44 -4.72
C PHE A 107 11.78 -18.51 -6.14
N PHE A 108 10.99 -17.52 -6.57
CA PHE A 108 10.46 -17.50 -7.93
C PHE A 108 11.54 -17.30 -8.98
N TYR A 109 12.54 -16.45 -8.70
CA TYR A 109 13.67 -16.25 -9.60
C TYR A 109 14.43 -17.55 -9.84
N GLU A 110 14.75 -18.28 -8.78
CA GLU A 110 15.44 -19.57 -8.87
C GLU A 110 14.61 -20.59 -9.66
N ARG A 111 13.30 -20.72 -9.39
CA ARG A 111 12.46 -21.66 -10.13
C ARG A 111 12.27 -21.32 -11.61
N ILE A 112 12.23 -20.04 -11.96
CA ILE A 112 11.96 -19.60 -13.33
C ILE A 112 13.24 -19.57 -14.16
N THR A 113 14.37 -19.16 -13.56
CA THR A 113 15.62 -18.93 -14.31
C THR A 113 16.69 -19.99 -14.07
N GLY A 114 16.53 -20.83 -13.03
CA GLY A 114 17.55 -21.79 -12.59
C GLY A 114 18.78 -21.14 -11.93
N LYS A 115 18.74 -19.83 -11.64
CA LYS A 115 19.88 -19.07 -11.09
C LYS A 115 19.61 -18.60 -9.66
N THR A 116 20.66 -18.39 -8.89
CA THR A 116 20.59 -17.97 -7.48
C THR A 116 21.18 -16.57 -7.22
N ASN A 117 21.66 -15.89 -8.26
CA ASN A 117 22.35 -14.59 -8.15
C ASN A 117 21.42 -13.38 -7.89
N PHE A 118 20.11 -13.60 -7.80
CA PHE A 118 19.15 -12.52 -7.57
C PHE A 118 19.02 -12.20 -6.09
N GLN A 119 19.40 -10.97 -5.72
CA GLN A 119 19.43 -10.53 -4.32
C GLN A 119 18.11 -9.92 -3.83
N ALA A 120 17.13 -9.68 -4.72
CA ALA A 120 15.88 -8.98 -4.39
C ALA A 120 16.13 -7.72 -3.52
N SER A 121 17.08 -6.87 -3.95
CA SER A 121 17.54 -5.71 -3.17
C SER A 121 16.39 -4.78 -2.77
N SER A 122 16.62 -3.95 -1.74
CA SER A 122 15.65 -2.92 -1.31
C SER A 122 15.17 -2.07 -2.49
N GLY A 123 16.09 -1.54 -3.29
CA GLY A 123 15.78 -0.74 -4.47
C GLY A 123 15.02 -1.50 -5.56
N TRP A 124 15.25 -2.80 -5.71
CA TRP A 124 14.43 -3.63 -6.61
C TRP A 124 13.00 -3.78 -6.07
N LEU A 125 12.87 -4.10 -4.78
CA LEU A 125 11.59 -4.30 -4.11
C LEU A 125 10.72 -3.05 -4.14
N ASP A 126 11.31 -1.88 -3.89
CA ASP A 126 10.58 -0.60 -3.91
C ASP A 126 10.08 -0.28 -5.31
N LYS A 127 10.90 -0.54 -6.33
CA LYS A 127 10.48 -0.40 -7.73
C LYS A 127 9.39 -1.41 -8.10
N PHE A 128 9.46 -2.66 -7.61
CA PHE A 128 8.41 -3.67 -7.81
C PHE A 128 7.08 -3.22 -7.20
N LYS A 129 7.09 -2.80 -5.92
CA LYS A 129 5.90 -2.28 -5.22
C LYS A 129 5.31 -1.08 -5.95
N ALA A 130 6.15 -0.13 -6.38
CA ALA A 130 5.73 1.04 -7.14
C ALA A 130 5.12 0.66 -8.49
N ARG A 131 5.69 -0.34 -9.20
CA ARG A 131 5.14 -0.84 -10.47
C ARG A 131 3.79 -1.52 -10.31
N ARG A 132 3.57 -2.23 -9.20
CA ARG A 132 2.37 -3.02 -8.91
C ARG A 132 1.35 -2.31 -8.01
N GLY A 133 1.60 -1.04 -7.67
CA GLY A 133 0.70 -0.24 -6.84
C GLY A 133 0.54 -0.77 -5.40
N ILE A 134 1.55 -1.46 -4.87
CA ILE A 134 1.54 -2.03 -3.52
C ILE A 134 1.93 -0.93 -2.53
N ARG A 135 1.08 -0.64 -1.54
CA ARG A 135 1.27 0.43 -0.55
C ARG A 135 1.43 -0.13 0.86
N PHE A 136 2.12 0.60 1.71
CA PHE A 136 2.30 0.23 3.11
C PHE A 136 1.04 0.62 3.89
N LEU A 137 0.45 -0.32 4.62
CA LEU A 137 -0.61 -0.03 5.59
C LEU A 137 -0.11 -0.41 6.98
N LYS A 138 -0.09 0.57 7.88
CA LYS A 138 0.14 0.31 9.31
C LYS A 138 -1.15 -0.26 9.88
N VAL A 139 -1.14 -1.53 10.29
CA VAL A 139 -2.27 -2.15 10.98
C VAL A 139 -2.16 -1.74 12.45
N CYS A 140 -2.69 -0.57 12.80
CA CYS A 140 -2.82 -0.16 14.20
C CYS A 140 -3.92 -0.99 14.85
N GLY A 141 -3.53 -1.94 15.71
CA GLY A 141 -4.43 -2.94 16.29
C GLY A 141 -5.41 -2.45 17.37
N GLU A 142 -5.42 -1.18 17.74
CA GLU A 142 -6.07 -0.73 18.99
C GLU A 142 -6.98 0.49 18.85
N ARG A 143 -7.25 1.01 17.63
CA ARG A 143 -7.97 2.29 17.49
C ARG A 143 -9.48 2.20 17.23
N VAL A 144 -10.11 1.02 17.22
CA VAL A 144 -11.50 0.87 16.71
C VAL A 144 -12.47 0.21 17.70
N SER A 145 -12.37 0.50 19.00
CA SER A 145 -13.44 0.11 19.94
C SER A 145 -13.47 0.93 21.22
N SER A 146 -13.40 2.25 21.12
CA SER A 146 -13.73 3.11 22.27
C SER A 146 -15.10 3.72 22.01
N ASP A 147 -16.13 3.14 22.62
CA ASP A 147 -17.47 3.72 22.66
C ASP A 147 -17.44 4.92 23.61
N ALA A 148 -17.29 6.12 23.04
CA ALA A 148 -17.21 7.35 23.81
C ALA A 148 -18.51 7.64 24.57
N GLU A 149 -19.66 7.16 24.07
CA GLU A 149 -20.98 7.36 24.69
C GLU A 149 -21.15 6.49 25.94
N ALA A 150 -20.47 5.33 26.01
CA ALA A 150 -20.50 4.44 27.17
C ALA A 150 -19.65 4.90 28.37
N VAL A 151 -18.80 5.92 28.20
CA VAL A 151 -17.88 6.39 29.27
C VAL A 151 -18.64 7.08 30.41
N ALA A 152 -19.51 8.03 30.08
CA ALA A 152 -20.30 8.78 31.08
C ALA A 152 -21.20 7.89 31.96
N PRO A 153 -21.99 6.93 31.42
CA PRO A 153 -22.79 6.05 32.27
C PRO A 153 -21.95 5.10 33.12
N PHE A 154 -20.78 4.68 32.65
CA PHE A 154 -19.85 3.85 33.44
C PHE A 154 -19.28 4.62 34.64
N GLN A 155 -18.90 5.89 34.45
CA GLN A 155 -18.39 6.73 35.55
C GLN A 155 -19.40 6.90 36.67
N LEU A 156 -20.67 7.19 36.34
CA LEU A 156 -21.75 7.33 37.32
C LEU A 156 -22.00 6.01 38.08
N LYS A 157 -22.01 4.88 37.37
CA LYS A 157 -22.16 3.55 37.98
C LYS A 157 -21.01 3.20 38.92
N LEU A 158 -19.78 3.54 38.55
CA LEU A 158 -18.59 3.30 39.37
C LEU A 158 -18.61 4.15 40.65
N GLN A 159 -18.99 5.44 40.55
CA GLN A 159 -19.12 6.32 41.71
C GLN A 159 -20.18 5.80 42.70
N ALA A 160 -21.36 5.39 42.21
CA ALA A 160 -22.40 4.82 43.06
C ALA A 160 -21.96 3.55 43.78
N LEU A 161 -21.12 2.71 43.16
CA LEU A 161 -20.56 1.51 43.78
C LEU A 161 -19.53 1.85 44.87
N ILE A 162 -18.67 2.84 44.61
CA ILE A 162 -17.67 3.30 45.59
C ILE A 162 -18.36 3.84 46.85
N GLU A 163 -19.41 4.65 46.69
CA GLU A 163 -20.19 5.19 47.80
C GLU A 163 -20.95 4.10 48.55
N LYS A 164 -21.65 3.21 47.83
CA LYS A 164 -22.41 2.10 48.43
C LYS A 164 -21.53 1.15 49.25
N MET A 165 -20.32 0.87 48.77
CA MET A 165 -19.38 -0.05 49.42
C MET A 165 -18.40 0.65 50.36
N GLN A 166 -18.51 1.98 50.52
CA GLN A 166 -17.63 2.82 51.36
C GLN A 166 -16.14 2.59 51.08
N LEU A 167 -15.78 2.47 49.81
CA LEU A 167 -14.41 2.15 49.40
C LEU A 167 -13.53 3.40 49.46
N THR A 168 -12.35 3.27 50.05
CA THR A 168 -11.33 4.33 49.99
C THR A 168 -10.58 4.26 48.67
N LYS A 169 -9.96 5.38 48.26
CA LYS A 169 -9.15 5.42 47.02
C LYS A 169 -8.04 4.37 47.00
N GLU A 170 -7.53 3.99 48.17
CA GLU A 170 -6.48 2.99 48.33
C GLU A 170 -6.95 1.54 48.08
N GLN A 171 -8.27 1.32 48.10
CA GLN A 171 -8.91 0.02 47.85
C GLN A 171 -9.40 -0.11 46.40
N VAL A 172 -9.28 0.94 45.59
CA VAL A 172 -9.65 0.93 44.17
C VAL A 172 -8.39 0.65 43.34
N TYR A 173 -8.35 -0.53 42.74
CA TYR A 173 -7.24 -0.97 41.91
C TYR A 173 -7.64 -0.91 40.43
N ASN A 174 -6.71 -0.48 39.58
CA ASN A 174 -6.86 -0.70 38.16
C ASN A 174 -6.43 -2.14 37.86
N ALA A 175 -7.33 -2.92 37.29
CA ALA A 175 -7.04 -4.23 36.75
C ALA A 175 -7.17 -4.15 35.23
N ASP A 176 -6.07 -4.44 34.54
CA ASP A 176 -6.08 -4.47 33.09
C ASP A 176 -5.56 -5.82 32.60
N GLU A 177 -6.17 -6.31 31.52
CA GLU A 177 -5.76 -7.54 30.87
C GLU A 177 -4.68 -7.22 29.84
N SER A 178 -3.44 -7.57 30.17
CA SER A 178 -2.36 -7.51 29.19
C SER A 178 -2.35 -8.80 28.39
N ALA A 179 -2.67 -8.70 27.10
CA ALA A 179 -2.49 -9.78 26.15
C ALA A 179 -1.00 -9.98 25.82
N LEU A 180 -0.45 -11.14 26.22
CA LEU A 180 0.85 -11.59 25.72
C LEU A 180 0.62 -12.42 24.48
N PHE A 181 1.16 -11.95 23.35
CA PHE A 181 1.00 -12.63 22.09
C PHE A 181 2.31 -13.30 21.64
N TRP A 182 2.25 -14.60 21.36
CA TRP A 182 3.38 -15.38 20.82
C TRP A 182 3.08 -15.85 19.39
N ARG A 183 4.12 -15.86 18.53
CA ARG A 183 4.01 -16.13 17.07
C ARG A 183 3.12 -15.14 16.31
N VAL A 184 3.17 -13.86 16.66
CA VAL A 184 2.36 -12.80 16.05
C VAL A 184 2.86 -12.43 14.67
N LEU A 185 1.93 -12.36 13.72
CA LEU A 185 2.23 -11.78 12.41
C LEU A 185 2.47 -10.26 12.53
N PRO A 186 3.40 -9.68 11.74
CA PRO A 186 3.77 -8.27 11.85
C PRO A 186 2.58 -7.30 11.83
N ASN A 187 2.63 -6.24 12.67
CA ASN A 187 1.63 -5.15 12.74
C ASN A 187 1.58 -4.26 11.49
N THR A 188 2.33 -4.60 10.45
CA THR A 188 2.44 -3.81 9.24
C THR A 188 2.38 -4.75 8.06
N THR A 189 1.53 -4.42 7.09
CA THR A 189 1.39 -5.24 5.89
C THR A 189 1.33 -4.34 4.68
N TRP A 190 1.85 -4.86 3.57
CA TRP A 190 1.64 -4.26 2.27
C TRP A 190 0.25 -4.64 1.76
N VAL A 191 -0.44 -3.69 1.15
CA VAL A 191 -1.86 -3.76 0.76
C VAL A 191 -1.98 -3.29 -0.68
N HIS A 192 -2.93 -3.86 -1.43
CA HIS A 192 -3.26 -3.35 -2.76
C HIS A 192 -3.97 -2.00 -2.63
N LYS A 193 -3.72 -1.07 -3.55
CA LYS A 193 -4.24 0.30 -3.42
C LYS A 193 -5.77 0.45 -3.50
N ASP A 194 -6.45 -0.53 -4.08
CA ASP A 194 -7.92 -0.54 -4.21
C ASP A 194 -8.59 -1.18 -2.98
N GLU A 195 -7.79 -1.75 -2.06
CA GLU A 195 -8.29 -2.27 -0.79
C GLU A 195 -8.50 -1.07 0.16
N LYS A 196 -9.74 -0.86 0.63
CA LYS A 196 -10.04 0.17 1.64
C LYS A 196 -9.23 -0.12 2.91
N SER A 197 -8.77 0.93 3.60
CA SER A 197 -8.20 0.80 4.94
C SER A 197 -9.22 0.11 5.82
N ARG A 198 -8.90 -1.10 6.30
CA ARG A 198 -9.82 -1.87 7.15
C ARG A 198 -10.01 -1.15 8.49
N GLU A 199 -11.24 -0.70 8.71
CA GLU A 199 -11.79 -0.37 10.04
C GLU A 199 -12.19 -1.66 10.80
N GLU A 200 -12.31 -2.79 10.11
CA GLU A 200 -12.71 -4.05 10.74
C GLU A 200 -11.54 -4.76 11.44
N SER A 201 -11.83 -5.13 12.69
CA SER A 201 -11.03 -5.87 13.66
C SER A 201 -10.61 -7.24 13.13
N PHE A 202 -9.52 -7.25 12.37
CA PHE A 202 -8.82 -8.46 11.99
C PHE A 202 -8.26 -9.15 13.25
N LYS A 203 -8.92 -10.22 13.70
CA LYS A 203 -8.37 -11.12 14.73
C LYS A 203 -7.18 -11.87 14.14
N ARG A 204 -5.99 -11.55 14.65
CA ARG A 204 -4.74 -12.16 14.19
C ARG A 204 -4.71 -13.61 14.68
N PRO A 205 -4.34 -14.58 13.83
CA PRO A 205 -3.98 -15.89 14.35
C PRO A 205 -2.71 -15.72 15.19
N CYS A 206 -2.87 -15.86 16.50
CA CYS A 206 -1.81 -15.75 17.49
C CYS A 206 -2.23 -16.57 18.71
N ASN A 207 -1.25 -17.15 19.40
CA ASN A 207 -1.52 -17.75 20.69
C ASN A 207 -1.56 -16.63 21.71
N LEU A 208 -2.69 -16.52 22.41
CA LEU A 208 -2.98 -15.49 23.39
C LEU A 208 -2.82 -16.07 24.79
N TYR A 209 -1.94 -15.48 25.57
CA TYR A 209 -1.96 -15.62 27.03
C TYR A 209 -2.50 -14.34 27.64
N ALA A 210 -3.55 -14.47 28.43
CA ALA A 210 -4.10 -13.38 29.22
C ALA A 210 -3.32 -13.29 30.54
N MET A 211 -2.71 -12.14 30.81
CA MET A 211 -2.20 -11.82 32.14
C MET A 211 -3.03 -10.69 32.73
N LEU A 212 -3.75 -10.98 33.81
CA LEU A 212 -4.32 -9.92 34.64
C LEU A 212 -3.21 -9.29 35.46
N LYS A 213 -3.10 -7.96 35.38
CA LYS A 213 -2.25 -7.18 36.28
C LYS A 213 -3.13 -6.23 37.06
N CYS A 214 -3.03 -6.29 38.39
CA CYS A 214 -3.59 -5.30 39.27
C CYS A 214 -2.46 -4.33 39.67
N ILE A 215 -2.62 -3.05 39.35
CA ILE A 215 -1.65 -2.02 39.70
C ILE A 215 -2.29 -1.11 40.74
N ARG A 216 -1.56 -0.89 41.84
CA ARG A 216 -1.90 0.10 42.85
C ARG A 216 -1.36 1.45 42.38
N HIS A 217 -2.23 2.42 42.17
CA HIS A 217 -1.78 3.80 42.03
C HIS A 217 -1.39 4.30 43.42
N THR A 218 -0.08 4.51 43.65
CA THR A 218 0.44 5.24 44.80
C THR A 218 0.21 6.73 44.63
#